data_AF-A0A3S0B3Q7-F1
#
_entry.id   AF-A0A3S0B3Q7-F1
#
_cell.length_a   1.000
_cell.length_b   1.000
_cell.length_c   1.000
_cell.angle_alpha   90.00
_cell.angle_beta   90.00
_cell.angle_gamma   90.00
#
_symmetry.space_group_name_H-M   'P 1'
#
loop_
_entity.id
_entity.type
_entity.pdbx_description
1 polymer ?
#
loop_
_entity_poly.entity_id
_entity_poly.type
_entity_poly.pdbx_seq_one_letter_code
_entity_poly.pdbx_strand_id
1 'polypeptide(L)'
;MTATAIPLDHTLTLVSDTAINIYRFNASGQVAATIGTKNGPVCGPLFSWRVLSADCIEIADSDGHTDRWTNIRVERDLLHAECNGLARTFTIRKPSQ
;
A
#
# COMPACT_ATOMS: atom_id res chain seq x y z
N MET A 1 9.15 -7.85 -17.04
CA MET A 1 8.19 -7.30 -16.07
C MET A 1 8.16 -8.26 -14.88
N THR A 2 8.63 -7.82 -13.71
CA THR A 2 8.59 -8.66 -12.51
C THR A 2 7.15 -8.69 -12.02
N ALA A 3 6.52 -9.87 -11.97
CA ALA A 3 5.19 -10.03 -11.41
C ALA A 3 5.22 -9.65 -9.91
N THR A 4 4.22 -8.94 -9.43
CA THR A 4 4.10 -8.52 -8.02
C THR A 4 2.86 -9.12 -7.38
N ALA A 5 2.93 -9.38 -6.08
CA ALA A 5 1.77 -9.78 -5.27
C ALA A 5 0.79 -8.63 -4.97
N ILE A 6 1.12 -7.37 -5.30
CA ILE A 6 0.24 -6.23 -5.07
C ILE A 6 -1.00 -6.29 -5.97
N PRO A 7 -2.23 -6.26 -5.41
CA PRO A 7 -3.45 -6.24 -6.20
C PRO A 7 -3.67 -4.84 -6.80
N LEU A 8 -3.29 -4.69 -8.07
CA LEU A 8 -3.47 -3.45 -8.82
C LEU A 8 -4.94 -3.06 -8.95
N ASP A 9 -5.20 -1.76 -8.95
CA ASP A 9 -6.51 -1.12 -9.08
C ASP A 9 -7.53 -1.48 -7.98
N HIS A 10 -7.10 -2.20 -6.95
CA HIS A 10 -7.85 -2.45 -5.72
C HIS A 10 -7.49 -1.43 -4.65
N THR A 11 -8.42 -1.23 -3.71
CA THR A 11 -8.18 -0.43 -2.51
C THR A 11 -7.67 -1.33 -1.40
N LEU A 12 -6.49 -1.02 -0.87
CA LEU A 12 -5.93 -1.62 0.33
C LEU A 12 -6.24 -0.72 1.52
N THR A 13 -6.92 -1.22 2.53
CA THR A 13 -7.21 -0.47 3.76
C THR A 13 -6.55 -1.16 4.94
N LEU A 14 -5.70 -0.43 5.67
CA LEU A 14 -5.01 -0.94 6.84
C LEU A 14 -6.01 -1.40 7.91
N VAL A 15 -5.81 -2.62 8.40
CA VAL A 15 -6.48 -3.12 9.60
C VAL A 15 -5.77 -2.52 10.80
N SER A 16 -6.35 -1.46 11.36
CA SER A 16 -5.86 -0.79 12.56
C SER A 16 -7.00 -0.15 13.31
N ASP A 17 -6.91 -0.11 14.64
CA ASP A 17 -7.89 0.57 15.49
C ASP A 17 -7.71 2.09 15.47
N THR A 18 -6.49 2.58 15.25
CA THR A 18 -6.13 4.00 15.43
C THR A 18 -5.64 4.67 14.15
N ALA A 19 -4.90 3.96 13.30
CA ALA A 19 -4.32 4.52 12.09
C ALA A 19 -5.28 4.41 10.89
N ILE A 20 -5.17 5.38 9.98
CA ILE A 20 -5.76 5.32 8.65
C ILE A 20 -4.60 5.24 7.67
N ASN A 21 -4.45 4.10 6.99
CA ASN A 21 -3.65 4.02 5.78
C ASN A 21 -4.48 3.31 4.71
N ILE A 22 -4.82 4.02 3.65
CA ILE A 22 -5.53 3.49 2.49
C ILE A 22 -4.63 3.70 1.28
N TYR A 23 -4.45 2.67 0.45
CA TYR A 23 -3.61 2.74 -0.74
C TYR A 23 -4.37 2.20 -1.96
N ARG A 24 -4.15 2.82 -3.11
CA ARG A 24 -4.59 2.30 -4.41
C ARG A 24 -3.45 2.37 -5.41
N PHE A 25 -2.89 1.20 -5.70
CA PHE A 25 -1.80 1.03 -6.66
C PHE A 25 -2.35 0.92 -8.06
N ASN A 26 -1.74 1.60 -9.02
CA ASN A 26 -2.08 1.43 -10.44
C ASN A 26 -0.88 0.88 -11.22
N ALA A 27 -1.16 0.34 -12.42
CA ALA A 27 -0.13 -0.22 -13.30
C ALA A 27 0.82 0.85 -13.89
N SER A 28 0.47 2.14 -13.83
CA SER A 28 1.32 3.23 -14.34
C SER A 28 2.44 3.64 -13.37
N GLY A 29 2.55 2.98 -12.21
CA GLY A 29 3.60 3.26 -11.23
C GLY A 29 3.26 4.37 -10.24
N GLN A 30 1.98 4.72 -10.09
CA GLN A 30 1.50 5.65 -9.07
C GLN A 30 0.69 4.92 -8.00
N VAL A 31 0.73 5.46 -6.77
CA VAL A 31 -0.13 5.01 -5.68
C VAL A 31 -0.78 6.23 -5.02
N ALA A 32 -2.11 6.28 -5.11
CA ALA A 32 -2.90 7.24 -4.36
C ALA A 32 -3.08 6.71 -2.93
N ALA A 33 -2.82 7.56 -1.94
CA ALA A 33 -2.92 7.17 -0.54
C ALA A 33 -3.82 8.11 0.26
N THR A 34 -4.35 7.61 1.37
CA THR A 34 -4.96 8.39 2.44
C THR A 34 -4.32 7.96 3.74
N ILE A 35 -3.60 8.86 4.39
CA ILE A 35 -2.77 8.56 5.57
C ILE A 35 -3.16 9.49 6.71
N GLY A 36 -3.26 8.96 7.92
CA GLY A 36 -3.58 9.75 9.11
C GLY A 36 -4.00 8.92 10.31
N THR A 37 -4.77 9.54 11.18
CA THR A 37 -5.33 8.90 12.39
C THR A 37 -6.85 9.02 12.40
N LYS A 38 -7.55 8.01 12.92
CA LYS A 38 -9.00 8.05 13.06
C LYS A 38 -9.41 9.19 14.00
N ASN A 39 -10.38 9.99 13.57
CA ASN A 39 -10.82 11.21 14.27
C ASN A 39 -9.71 12.28 14.43
N GLY A 40 -8.62 12.17 13.66
CA GLY A 40 -7.51 13.10 13.68
C GLY A 40 -7.19 13.65 12.29
N PRO A 41 -6.02 14.29 12.14
CA PRO A 41 -5.56 14.79 10.85
C PRO A 41 -5.39 13.66 9.83
N VAL A 42 -5.75 13.96 8.59
CA VAL A 42 -5.66 13.07 7.43
C VAL A 42 -5.09 13.86 6.25
N CYS A 43 -4.22 13.23 5.48
CA CYS A 43 -3.71 13.75 4.20
C CYS A 43 -3.94 12.74 3.07
N GLY A 44 -3.97 13.24 1.82
CA GLY A 44 -4.18 12.44 0.61
C GLY A 44 -3.03 12.57 -0.40
N PRO A 45 -1.83 12.04 -0.10
CA PRO A 45 -0.68 12.17 -0.98
C PRO A 45 -0.77 11.22 -2.20
N LEU A 46 -0.06 11.60 -3.26
CA LEU A 46 0.20 10.76 -4.42
C LEU A 46 1.69 10.40 -4.42
N PHE A 47 2.00 9.11 -4.43
CA PHE A 47 3.37 8.61 -4.49
C PHE A 47 3.65 7.91 -5.82
N SER A 48 4.92 7.70 -6.11
CA SER A 48 5.36 6.73 -7.10
C SER A 48 5.63 5.38 -6.43
N TRP A 49 5.55 4.29 -7.19
CA TRP A 49 5.93 2.97 -6.68
C TRP A 49 6.56 2.11 -7.77
N ARG A 50 7.38 1.15 -7.35
CA ARG A 50 7.99 0.16 -8.24
C ARG A 50 8.15 -1.19 -7.58
N VAL A 51 8.20 -2.23 -8.40
CA VAL A 51 8.47 -3.60 -7.99
C VAL A 51 9.98 -3.82 -7.90
N LEU A 52 10.47 -4.26 -6.74
CA LEU A 52 11.87 -4.64 -6.55
C LEU A 52 12.07 -6.16 -6.69
N SER A 53 11.14 -6.95 -6.16
CA SER A 53 11.03 -8.41 -6.34
C SER A 53 9.55 -8.82 -6.31
N ALA A 54 9.26 -10.11 -6.43
CA ALA A 54 7.88 -10.60 -6.43
C ALA A 54 7.08 -10.23 -5.17
N ASP A 55 7.76 -10.14 -4.04
CA ASP A 55 7.25 -9.91 -2.70
C ASP A 55 7.79 -8.62 -2.05
N CYS A 56 8.43 -7.76 -2.84
CA CYS A 56 8.99 -6.49 -2.38
C CYS A 56 8.69 -5.35 -3.34
N ILE A 57 8.18 -4.26 -2.78
CA ILE A 57 7.99 -3.00 -3.49
C ILE A 57 8.66 -1.85 -2.76
N GLU A 58 8.84 -0.76 -3.50
CA GLU A 58 9.23 0.52 -2.97
C GLU A 58 8.16 1.55 -3.33
N ILE A 59 7.83 2.41 -2.38
CA ILE A 59 6.93 3.55 -2.54
C ILE A 59 7.75 4.80 -2.26
N ALA A 60 7.74 5.77 -3.16
CA ALA A 60 8.56 6.97 -3.04
C ALA A 60 7.72 8.24 -3.15
N ASP A 61 7.97 9.19 -2.26
CA ASP A 61 7.42 10.54 -2.36
C ASP A 61 8.19 11.43 -3.34
N SER A 62 7.71 12.66 -3.52
CA SER A 62 8.34 13.64 -4.41
C SER A 62 9.72 14.09 -3.93
N ASP A 63 9.99 13.94 -2.65
CA ASP A 63 11.19 14.43 -1.98
C ASP A 63 12.29 13.35 -1.93
N GLY A 64 11.98 12.15 -2.43
CA GLY A 64 12.89 11.02 -2.52
C GLY A 64 12.94 10.15 -1.27
N HIS A 65 12.05 10.38 -0.29
CA HIS A 65 11.88 9.43 0.80
C HIS A 65 11.19 8.17 0.27
N THR A 66 11.74 7.02 0.63
CA THR A 66 11.25 5.72 0.19
C THR A 66 10.80 4.87 1.36
N ASP A 67 9.56 4.37 1.26
CA ASP A 67 9.02 3.33 2.10
C ASP A 67 9.21 1.99 1.41
N ARG A 68 9.78 1.03 2.12
CA ARG A 68 10.00 -0.32 1.61
C ARG A 68 9.00 -1.28 2.22
N TRP A 69 8.28 -1.99 1.36
CA TRP A 69 7.40 -3.08 1.76
C TRP A 69 8.03 -4.40 1.34
N THR A 70 8.14 -5.33 2.28
CA THR A 70 8.75 -6.66 2.10
C THR A 70 7.80 -7.76 2.56
N ASN A 71 8.14 -9.01 2.27
CA ASN A 71 7.39 -10.18 2.71
C ASN A 71 5.90 -10.12 2.31
N ILE A 72 5.61 -9.52 1.15
CA ILE A 72 4.24 -9.28 0.71
C ILE A 72 3.57 -10.60 0.33
N ARG A 73 2.44 -10.88 0.97
CA ARG A 73 1.64 -12.10 0.75
C ARG A 73 0.17 -11.75 0.70
N VAL A 74 -0.56 -12.37 -0.22
CA VAL A 74 -2.01 -12.22 -0.33
C VAL A 74 -2.66 -13.52 0.12
N GLU A 75 -3.55 -13.41 1.10
CA GLU A 75 -4.36 -14.50 1.62
C GLU A 75 -5.82 -14.11 1.49
N ARG A 76 -6.50 -14.65 0.47
CA ARG A 76 -7.89 -14.31 0.13
C ARG A 76 -8.07 -12.80 -0.14
N ASP A 77 -8.74 -12.11 0.77
CA ASP A 77 -9.05 -10.69 0.73
C ASP A 77 -8.14 -9.86 1.66
N LEU A 78 -7.07 -10.47 2.17
CA LEU A 78 -6.07 -9.80 2.99
C LEU A 78 -4.72 -9.75 2.28
N LEU A 79 -4.03 -8.63 2.46
CA LEU A 79 -2.63 -8.47 2.11
C LEU A 79 -1.82 -8.28 3.41
N HIS A 80 -0.83 -9.14 3.60
CA HIS A 80 0.14 -9.05 4.68
C HIS A 80 1.46 -8.53 4.10
N ALA A 81 2.08 -7.57 4.77
CA ALA A 81 3.38 -7.03 4.39
C ALA A 81 4.13 -6.54 5.62
N GLU A 82 5.43 -6.45 5.51
CA GLU A 82 6.27 -5.71 6.44
C GLU A 82 6.59 -4.35 5.84
N CYS A 83 6.09 -3.28 6.46
CA CYS A 83 6.24 -1.90 6.00
C CYS A 83 7.19 -1.17 6.94
N ASN A 84 8.39 -0.83 6.47
CA ASN A 84 9.44 -0.19 7.28
C ASN A 84 9.70 -0.93 8.62
N GLY A 85 9.78 -2.26 8.57
CA GLY A 85 10.03 -3.10 9.75
C GLY A 85 8.80 -3.41 10.60
N LEU A 86 7.62 -2.89 10.25
CA LEU A 86 6.37 -3.15 10.97
C LEU A 86 5.47 -4.09 10.17
N ALA A 87 5.06 -5.20 10.77
CA ALA A 87 4.05 -6.08 10.20
C ALA A 87 2.71 -5.34 10.10
N ARG A 88 2.15 -5.28 8.89
CA ARG A 88 0.86 -4.64 8.59
C ARG A 88 -0.01 -5.59 7.80
N THR A 89 -1.31 -5.49 8.05
CA THR A 89 -2.34 -6.24 7.34
C THR A 89 -3.33 -5.26 6.73
N PHE A 90 -3.69 -5.48 5.47
CA PHE A 90 -4.61 -4.64 4.72
C PHE A 90 -5.77 -5.50 4.19
N THR A 91 -7.00 -5.00 4.27
CA THR A 91 -8.12 -5.58 3.53
C THR A 91 -8.06 -5.12 2.07
N ILE A 92 -8.31 -6.04 1.15
CA ILE A 92 -8.34 -5.81 -0.30
C ILE A 92 -9.81 -5.63 -0.71
N ARG A 93 -10.14 -4.46 -1.25
CA ARG A 93 -11.47 -4.16 -1.78
C ARG A 93 -11.41 -3.86 -3.26
N LYS A 94 -12.29 -4.49 -4.03
CA LYS A 94 -12.48 -4.14 -5.44
C LYS A 94 -13.07 -2.73 -5.55
N PRO A 95 -12.72 -1.94 -6.58
CA PRO A 95 -13.46 -0.74 -6.89
C PRO A 95 -14.93 -1.14 -7.11
N SER A 96 -15.84 -0.45 -6.44
CA SER A 96 -17.28 -0.62 -6.69
C SER A 96 -17.55 -0.29 -8.15
N GLN A 97 -18.01 -1.30 -8.91
CA GLN A 97 -18.47 -1.17 -10.29
C GLN A 97 -19.68 -0.25 -10.39
#